data_AF-A0A9Q4DSF6-F1
#
_entry.id   AF-A0A9Q4DSF6-F1
#
_cell.length_a   1.000
_cell.length_b   1.000
_cell.length_c   1.000
_cell.angle_alpha   90.00
_cell.angle_beta   90.00
_cell.angle_gamma   90.00
#
_symmetry.space_group_name_H-M   'P 1'
#
loop_
_entity.id
_entity.type
_entity.pdbx_description
1 polymer ?
#
loop_
_entity_poly.entity_id
_entity_poly.type
_entity_poly.pdbx_seq_one_letter_code
_entity_poly.pdbx_strand_id
1 'polypeptide(L)' 'MNWYQIIKDYYNDGNGVWDEYRVKQAVIKGKITPEEYKEIIGKDFIED' A
#
# COMPACT_ATOMS: atom_id res chain seq x y z
N MET A 1 -5.32 3.36 14.66
CA MET A 1 -4.60 4.12 13.63
C MET A 1 -4.97 3.51 12.28
N ASN A 2 -5.50 4.30 11.34
CA ASN A 2 -5.96 3.78 10.05
C ASN A 2 -4.81 3.77 9.04
N TRP A 3 -4.07 2.66 9.00
CA TRP A 3 -2.91 2.51 8.13
C TRP A 3 -3.28 2.56 6.65
N TYR A 4 -4.42 2.01 6.26
CA TYR A 4 -4.91 2.06 4.89
C TYR A 4 -5.01 3.47 4.35
N GLN A 5 -5.72 4.37 5.06
CA GLN A 5 -5.84 5.77 4.64
C GLN A 5 -4.47 6.44 4.53
N ILE A 6 -3.62 6.27 5.54
CA ILE A 6 -2.28 6.86 5.56
C ILE A 6 -1.45 6.42 4.35
N ILE A 7 -1.45 5.11 4.03
CA ILE A 7 -0.67 4.57 2.92
C ILE A 7 -1.28 4.98 1.57
N LYS A 8 -2.61 5.04 1.48
CA LYS A 8 -3.31 5.53 0.29
C LYS A 8 -2.99 6.99 0.00
N ASP A 9 -3.03 7.85 1.01
CA ASP A 9 -2.61 9.26 0.90
C ASP A 9 -1.13 9.36 0.52
N TYR A 10 -0.26 8.54 1.11
CA TYR A 10 1.15 8.56 0.73
C TYR A 10 1.39 8.12 -0.72
N TYR A 11 0.66 7.11 -1.20
CA TYR A 11 0.78 6.63 -2.58
C TYR A 11 0.24 7.67 -3.58
N ASN A 12 -0.90 8.30 -3.30
CA ASN A 12 -1.54 9.26 -4.21
C ASN A 12 -0.93 10.67 -4.14
N ASP A 13 -0.61 11.15 -2.94
CA ASP A 13 -0.28 12.56 -2.66
C ASP A 13 1.09 12.73 -1.97
N GLY A 14 1.80 11.64 -1.68
CA GLY A 14 3.11 11.67 -1.00
C GLY A 14 4.28 12.10 -1.87
N ASN A 15 4.06 12.97 -2.87
CA ASN A 15 5.09 13.49 -3.78
C ASN A 15 5.90 12.42 -4.53
N GLY A 16 5.28 11.27 -4.82
CA GLY A 16 5.95 10.14 -5.48
C GLY A 16 6.99 9.40 -4.61
N VAL A 17 7.02 9.67 -3.30
CA VAL A 17 7.90 8.95 -2.36
C VAL A 17 7.43 7.51 -2.16
N TRP A 18 6.11 7.26 -2.28
CA TRP A 18 5.53 5.94 -2.17
C TRP A 18 5.19 5.37 -3.55
N ASP A 19 5.82 4.25 -3.84
CA ASP A 19 5.61 3.44 -5.03
C ASP A 19 5.06 2.05 -4.63
N GLU A 20 4.74 1.23 -5.62
CA GLU A 20 4.19 -0.12 -5.45
C GLU A 20 4.98 -0.97 -4.44
N TYR A 21 6.32 -0.87 -4.45
CA TYR A 21 7.16 -1.61 -3.51
C TYR A 21 6.88 -1.24 -2.06
N ARG A 22 6.74 0.05 -1.75
CA ARG A 22 6.47 0.51 -0.37
C ARG A 22 5.08 0.09 0.10
N VAL A 23 4.10 0.08 -0.80
CA VAL A 23 2.76 -0.43 -0.49
C VAL A 23 2.81 -1.96 -0.27
N LYS A 24 3.59 -2.72 -1.07
CA LYS A 24 3.86 -4.16 -0.80
C LYS A 24 4.48 -4.37 0.58
N GLN A 25 5.49 -3.58 0.95
CA GLN A 25 6.13 -3.68 2.26
C GLN A 25 5.15 -3.41 3.40
N ALA A 26 4.14 -2.57 3.20
CA ALA A 26 3.10 -2.34 4.19
C ALA A 26 2.20 -3.57 4.39
N VAL A 27 1.94 -4.35 3.35
CA VAL A 27 1.28 -5.67 3.46
C VAL A 27 2.14 -6.63 4.27
N ILE A 28 3.42 -6.78 3.91
CA ILE A 28 4.37 -7.68 4.60
C ILE A 28 4.52 -7.31 6.08
N LYS A 29 4.47 -6.02 6.41
CA LYS A 29 4.54 -5.51 7.78
C LYS A 29 3.20 -5.60 8.54
N GLY A 30 2.15 -6.18 7.94
CA GLY A 30 0.83 -6.31 8.52
C GLY A 30 0.15 -4.98 8.81
N LYS A 31 0.48 -3.93 8.05
CA LYS A 31 -0.14 -2.60 8.20
C LYS A 31 -1.44 -2.50 7.41
N ILE A 32 -1.48 -3.15 6.25
CA ILE A 32 -2.65 -3.27 5.38
C ILE A 32 -2.78 -4.72 4.90
N THR A 33 -3.95 -5.08 4.39
CA THR A 33 -4.23 -6.40 3.82
C THR A 33 -3.86 -6.47 2.33
N PRO A 34 -3.74 -7.68 1.76
CA PRO A 34 -3.64 -7.87 0.30
C PRO A 34 -4.80 -7.23 -0.50
N GLU A 35 -6.00 -7.21 0.07
CA GLU A 35 -7.18 -6.59 -0.54
C GLU A 35 -7.03 -5.06 -0.59
N GLU A 36 -6.60 -4.46 0.53
CA GLU A 36 -6.31 -3.03 0.62
C GLU A 36 -5.16 -2.61 -0.31
N TYR A 37 -4.14 -3.44 -0.47
CA TYR A 37 -3.09 -3.24 -1.48
C TYR A 37 -3.68 -3.19 -2.89
N LYS A 38 -4.59 -4.11 -3.22
CA LYS A 38 -5.26 -4.13 -4.52
C LYS A 38 -6.11 -2.89 -4.75
N GLU A 39 -6.73 -2.34 -3.72
CA GLU A 39 -7.46 -1.07 -3.85
C GLU A 39 -6.54 0.15 -4.09
N ILE A 40 -5.34 0.15 -3.53
CA ILE A 40 -4.38 1.26 -3.69
C ILE A 40 -3.65 1.17 -5.03
N ILE A 41 -3.17 -0.03 -5.38
CA ILE A 41 -2.31 -0.27 -6.56
C ILE A 41 -3.13 -0.65 -7.81
N GLY A 42 -4.32 -1.20 -7.64
CA GLY A 42 -5.12 -1.77 -8.74
C GLY A 42 -4.61 -3.12 -9.25
N LYS A 43 -3.70 -3.78 -8.51
CA LYS A 43 -3.12 -5.09 -8.86
C LYS A 43 -3.22 -6.05 -7.70
N ASP A 44 -3.32 -7.33 -7.99
CA ASP A 44 -3.25 -8.37 -6.96
C ASP A 44 -1.87 -8.36 -6.27
N PHE A 45 -1.89 -8.57 -4.95
CA PHE A 45 -0.65 -8.74 -4.18
C PHE A 45 -0.05 -10.11 -4.49
N ILE A 46 1.20 -10.10 -4.95
CA ILE A 46 2.00 -11.31 -5.17
C ILE A 46 3.16 -11.24 -4.17
N GLU A 47 3.16 -12.18 -3.22
CA GLU A 47 4.28 -12.44 -2.32
C GLU A 47 5.33 -13.20 -3.14
N ASP A 48 6.50 -12.58 -3.34
CA ASP A 48 7.63 -13.14 -4.10
C ASP A 48 8.66 -13.72 -3.12
#